data_AF-A0A6M0K4F1-F1
#
_entry.id   AF-A0A6M0K4F1-F1
#
_cell.length_a   1.000
_cell.length_b   1.000
_cell.length_c   1.000
_cell.angle_alpha   90.00
_cell.angle_beta   90.00
_cell.angle_gamma   90.00
#
_symmetry.space_group_name_H-M   'P 1'
#
loop_
_entity.id
_entity.type
_entity.pdbx_description
1 polymer ?
#
loop_
_entity_poly.entity_id
_entity_poly.type
_entity_poly.pdbx_seq_one_letter_code
_entity_poly.pdbx_strand_id
1 'polypeptide(L)'
;MLPQDLHIHSTWSSDDSAIVPEQTIELIAAVRHAEVVGISDHFEHLHQCFDDYAAAVRGAGLRLGTEVNGHEWVDAALEHSCDYRIFHCYDRDADYAALEPLLASGRPVIVAHPNALNTDLSRVPPECHVEINNRYVWRCDWRRFYGPHRDRFRFVISSDAHQPNWLGQGVARYVADVLGIREHLLFGQARENPSPRAQREKVPSIDRG
;
A
#
# COMPACT_ATOMS: atom_id res chain seq x y z
N MET A 1 10.83 0.87 -13.72
CA MET A 1 10.05 -0.07 -12.89
C MET A 1 9.69 0.65 -11.60
N LEU A 2 8.46 0.49 -11.11
CA LEU A 2 8.01 1.12 -9.87
C LEU A 2 8.64 0.39 -8.66
N PRO A 3 8.99 1.08 -7.56
CA PRO A 3 9.51 0.42 -6.35
C PRO A 3 8.55 -0.60 -5.74
N GLN A 4 7.28 -0.24 -5.55
CA GLN A 4 6.27 -1.16 -5.05
C GLN A 4 4.88 -0.79 -5.57
N ASP A 5 3.98 -1.77 -5.57
CA ASP A 5 2.54 -1.57 -5.65
C ASP A 5 1.84 -2.64 -4.82
N LEU A 6 1.11 -2.21 -3.80
CA LEU A 6 0.51 -3.09 -2.79
C LEU A 6 -1.02 -3.04 -2.80
N HIS A 7 -1.62 -2.20 -3.65
CA HIS A 7 -3.06 -2.09 -3.76
C HIS A 7 -3.47 -2.41 -5.19
N ILE A 8 -3.76 -3.69 -5.44
CA ILE A 8 -4.16 -4.23 -6.73
C ILE A 8 -5.22 -5.28 -6.48
N HIS A 9 -6.30 -5.20 -7.24
CA HIS A 9 -7.39 -6.15 -7.22
C HIS A 9 -7.28 -7.06 -8.44
N SER A 10 -7.79 -8.27 -8.29
CA SER A 10 -7.80 -9.31 -9.28
C SER A 10 -9.20 -9.89 -9.46
N THR A 11 -9.31 -10.91 -10.32
CA THR A 11 -10.55 -11.68 -10.50
C THR A 11 -11.06 -12.36 -9.22
N TRP A 12 -10.31 -12.34 -8.11
CA TRP A 12 -10.78 -12.79 -6.80
C TRP A 12 -11.70 -11.78 -6.10
N SER A 13 -11.70 -10.51 -6.49
CA SER A 13 -12.75 -9.55 -6.14
C SER A 13 -13.99 -9.75 -7.04
N SER A 14 -14.63 -10.92 -6.93
CA SER A 14 -15.58 -11.44 -7.94
C SER A 14 -16.80 -10.55 -8.23
N ASP A 15 -17.26 -9.78 -7.25
CA ASP A 15 -18.46 -8.95 -7.38
C ASP A 15 -18.13 -7.47 -7.66
N ASP A 16 -16.85 -7.14 -7.84
CA ASP A 16 -16.45 -5.79 -8.25
C ASP A 16 -16.59 -5.59 -9.76
N SER A 17 -17.56 -4.76 -10.13
CA SER A 17 -17.87 -4.42 -11.53
C SER A 17 -16.75 -3.72 -12.32
N ALA A 18 -15.72 -3.17 -11.65
CA ALA A 18 -14.56 -2.58 -12.30
C ALA A 18 -13.51 -3.62 -12.71
N ILE A 19 -13.58 -4.84 -12.16
CA ILE A 19 -12.69 -5.94 -12.50
C ILE A 19 -13.08 -6.53 -13.86
N VAL A 20 -12.07 -6.69 -14.72
CA VAL A 20 -12.21 -7.38 -16.00
C VAL A 20 -11.61 -8.80 -15.91
N PRO A 21 -12.10 -9.79 -16.69
CA PRO A 21 -11.61 -11.16 -16.63
C PRO A 21 -10.10 -11.31 -16.86
N GLU A 22 -9.47 -10.36 -17.55
CA GLU A 22 -8.03 -10.33 -17.80
C GLU A 22 -7.20 -9.95 -16.58
N GLN A 23 -7.78 -9.32 -15.54
CA GLN A 23 -7.08 -8.90 -14.34
C GLN A 23 -6.81 -10.10 -13.39
N THR A 24 -6.14 -11.13 -13.90
CA THR A 24 -5.82 -12.33 -13.11
C THR A 24 -4.50 -12.15 -12.35
N ILE A 25 -4.31 -12.93 -11.29
CA ILE A 25 -3.06 -12.97 -10.53
C ILE A 25 -1.88 -13.32 -11.45
N GLU A 26 -2.07 -14.27 -12.38
CA GLU A 26 -1.04 -14.70 -13.33
C GLU A 26 -0.61 -13.57 -14.27
N LEU A 27 -1.57 -12.79 -14.79
CA LEU A 27 -1.24 -11.64 -15.63
C LEU A 27 -0.47 -10.58 -14.83
N ILE A 28 -0.95 -10.25 -13.62
CA ILE A 28 -0.30 -9.26 -12.75
C ILE A 28 1.14 -9.69 -12.44
N ALA A 29 1.35 -10.96 -12.10
CA ALA A 29 2.66 -11.53 -11.85
C ALA A 29 3.56 -11.54 -13.10
N ALA A 30 3.02 -11.82 -14.27
CA ALA A 30 3.77 -11.84 -15.53
C ALA A 30 4.18 -10.43 -15.99
N VAL A 31 3.31 -9.43 -15.84
CA VAL A 31 3.58 -8.03 -16.20
C VAL A 31 4.60 -7.42 -15.26
N ARG A 32 4.49 -7.68 -13.94
CA ARG A 32 5.43 -7.24 -12.91
C ARG A 32 5.86 -5.77 -13.07
N HIS A 33 4.87 -4.87 -13.07
CA HIS A 33 5.09 -3.43 -13.27
C HIS A 33 5.90 -2.76 -12.14
N ALA A 34 5.95 -3.40 -10.97
CA ALA A 34 6.73 -2.99 -9.80
C ALA A 34 7.73 -4.06 -9.32
N GLU A 35 8.77 -3.64 -8.59
CA GLU A 35 9.76 -4.54 -8.00
C GLU A 35 9.14 -5.41 -6.90
N VAL A 36 8.35 -4.79 -6.02
CA VAL A 36 7.49 -5.46 -5.03
C VAL A 36 6.04 -5.32 -5.47
N VAL A 37 5.35 -6.43 -5.69
CA VAL A 37 3.93 -6.46 -6.05
C VAL A 37 3.17 -7.21 -4.98
N GLY A 38 2.06 -6.63 -4.52
CA GLY A 38 1.10 -7.28 -3.64
C GLY A 38 -0.31 -7.26 -4.24
N ILE A 39 -1.09 -8.29 -3.91
CA ILE A 39 -2.52 -8.39 -4.26
C ILE A 39 -3.32 -8.16 -2.98
N SER A 40 -4.37 -7.35 -3.06
CA SER A 40 -5.17 -6.94 -1.91
C SER A 40 -6.65 -6.92 -2.28
N ASP A 41 -7.15 -8.05 -2.77
CA ASP A 41 -8.57 -8.22 -3.09
C ASP A 41 -9.48 -7.95 -1.88
N HIS A 42 -10.72 -7.54 -2.16
CA HIS A 42 -11.74 -7.19 -1.18
C HIS A 42 -12.08 -8.37 -0.27
N PHE A 43 -11.89 -8.22 1.04
CA PHE A 43 -12.03 -9.30 2.01
C PHE A 43 -13.44 -9.91 2.02
N GLU A 44 -14.47 -9.11 1.79
CA GLU A 44 -15.87 -9.57 1.70
C GLU A 44 -16.11 -10.61 0.60
N HIS A 45 -15.26 -10.65 -0.44
CA HIS A 45 -15.32 -11.66 -1.50
C HIS A 45 -14.46 -12.89 -1.18
N LEU A 46 -13.53 -12.77 -0.24
CA LEU A 46 -12.52 -13.78 0.06
C LEU A 46 -12.82 -14.59 1.31
N HIS A 47 -13.63 -14.09 2.24
CA HIS A 47 -13.69 -14.63 3.61
C HIS A 47 -14.02 -16.14 3.69
N GLN A 48 -14.71 -16.70 2.69
CA GLN A 48 -15.05 -18.13 2.63
C GLN A 48 -13.98 -19.00 1.95
N CYS A 49 -13.06 -18.39 1.18
CA CYS A 49 -12.06 -19.06 0.36
C CYS A 49 -10.65 -18.45 0.53
N PHE A 50 -10.39 -17.80 1.67
CA PHE A 50 -9.17 -17.03 1.88
C PHE A 50 -7.90 -17.88 1.75
N ASP A 51 -7.93 -19.14 2.16
CA ASP A 51 -6.78 -20.03 2.05
C ASP A 51 -6.42 -20.34 0.59
N ASP A 52 -7.42 -20.51 -0.29
CA ASP A 52 -7.19 -20.73 -1.72
C ASP A 52 -6.65 -19.45 -2.38
N TYR A 53 -7.20 -18.29 -2.02
CA TYR A 53 -6.69 -16.98 -2.44
C TYR A 53 -5.23 -16.79 -2.01
N ALA A 54 -4.93 -17.06 -0.73
CA ALA A 54 -3.61 -16.94 -0.16
C ALA A 54 -2.60 -17.86 -0.86
N ALA A 55 -3.02 -19.09 -1.19
CA ALA A 55 -2.20 -20.03 -1.93
C ALA A 55 -1.92 -19.54 -3.35
N ALA A 56 -2.92 -18.98 -4.04
CA ALA A 56 -2.77 -18.42 -5.39
C ALA A 56 -1.78 -17.24 -5.41
N VAL A 57 -1.97 -16.25 -4.53
CA VAL A 57 -1.11 -15.06 -4.45
C VAL A 57 0.33 -15.44 -4.10
N ARG A 58 0.53 -16.29 -3.09
CA ARG A 58 1.88 -16.72 -2.67
C ARG A 58 2.54 -17.63 -3.72
N GLY A 59 1.76 -18.51 -4.36
CA GLY A 59 2.22 -19.37 -5.45
C GLY A 59 2.75 -18.58 -6.64
N ALA A 60 2.19 -17.39 -6.89
CA ALA A 60 2.67 -16.44 -7.90
C ALA A 60 3.89 -15.61 -7.45
N GLY A 61 4.39 -15.80 -6.22
CA GLY A 61 5.54 -15.07 -5.67
C GLY A 61 5.24 -13.61 -5.30
N LEU A 62 3.96 -13.27 -5.09
CA LEU A 62 3.50 -11.92 -4.74
C LEU A 62 3.31 -11.78 -3.22
N ARG A 63 3.22 -10.54 -2.73
CA ARG A 63 2.86 -10.24 -1.33
C ARG A 63 1.36 -10.44 -1.11
N LEU A 64 1.02 -11.10 -0.02
CA LEU A 64 -0.37 -11.35 0.34
C LEU A 64 -0.94 -10.20 1.18
N GLY A 65 -1.82 -9.42 0.59
CA GLY A 65 -2.68 -8.47 1.29
C GLY A 65 -4.15 -8.82 1.13
N THR A 66 -5.00 -8.02 1.77
CA THR A 66 -6.44 -7.96 1.53
C THR A 66 -6.92 -6.56 1.88
N GLU A 67 -7.96 -6.10 1.19
CA GLU A 67 -8.64 -4.87 1.53
C GLU A 67 -9.84 -5.15 2.44
N VAL A 68 -9.80 -4.59 3.64
CA VAL A 68 -10.84 -4.72 4.64
C VAL A 68 -11.77 -3.52 4.54
N ASN A 69 -13.01 -3.78 4.13
CA ASN A 69 -14.01 -2.75 3.84
C ASN A 69 -14.71 -2.23 5.11
N GLY A 70 -13.97 -1.47 5.92
CA GLY A 70 -14.50 -0.86 7.14
C GLY A 70 -14.58 -1.80 8.33
N HIS A 71 -15.00 -1.25 9.47
CA HIS A 71 -15.01 -1.93 10.77
C HIS A 71 -15.83 -3.23 10.78
N GLU A 72 -16.87 -3.35 9.94
CA GLU A 72 -17.76 -4.51 9.89
C GLU A 72 -17.00 -5.83 9.59
N TRP A 73 -15.85 -5.74 8.93
CA TRP A 73 -15.07 -6.90 8.49
C TRP A 73 -13.80 -7.15 9.30
N VAL A 74 -13.46 -6.28 10.26
CA VAL A 74 -12.15 -6.33 10.94
C VAL A 74 -11.96 -7.61 11.76
N ASP A 75 -12.97 -8.02 12.53
CA ASP A 75 -12.86 -9.23 13.36
C ASP A 75 -12.58 -10.46 12.50
N ALA A 76 -13.37 -10.66 11.44
CA ALA A 76 -13.18 -11.77 10.51
C ALA A 76 -11.81 -11.68 9.78
N ALA A 77 -11.41 -10.49 9.32
CA ALA A 77 -10.12 -10.31 8.64
C ALA A 77 -8.90 -10.56 9.55
N LEU A 78 -9.06 -10.46 10.88
CA LEU A 78 -8.03 -10.75 11.86
C LEU A 78 -7.85 -12.25 12.11
N GLU A 79 -8.83 -13.09 11.77
CA GLU A 79 -8.72 -14.55 11.83
C GLU A 79 -7.75 -15.09 10.76
N HIS A 80 -7.46 -14.30 9.72
CA HIS A 80 -6.59 -14.70 8.61
C HIS A 80 -5.22 -14.00 8.64
N SER A 81 -4.18 -14.73 8.23
CA SER A 81 -2.80 -14.25 8.23
C SER A 81 -2.36 -13.75 6.85
N CYS A 82 -2.14 -12.43 6.74
CA CYS A 82 -1.60 -11.74 5.57
C CYS A 82 -0.30 -10.99 5.91
N ASP A 83 0.43 -10.55 4.87
CA ASP A 83 1.66 -9.77 5.00
C ASP A 83 1.37 -8.32 5.40
N TYR A 84 0.24 -7.76 4.96
CA TYR A 84 -0.26 -6.41 5.25
C TYR A 84 -1.78 -6.33 5.04
N ARG A 85 -2.41 -5.27 5.54
CA ARG A 85 -3.83 -4.97 5.30
C ARG A 85 -4.01 -3.59 4.69
N ILE A 86 -4.83 -3.52 3.65
CA ILE A 86 -5.44 -2.28 3.19
C ILE A 86 -6.74 -2.10 3.97
N PHE A 87 -7.05 -0.90 4.44
CA PHE A 87 -8.24 -0.64 5.25
C PHE A 87 -8.99 0.59 4.75
N HIS A 88 -10.28 0.40 4.44
CA HIS A 88 -11.22 1.48 4.22
C HIS A 88 -11.62 2.13 5.55
N CYS A 89 -10.95 3.21 5.91
CA CYS A 89 -11.34 3.99 7.09
C CYS A 89 -12.35 5.08 6.70
N TYR A 90 -13.64 4.81 6.75
CA TYR A 90 -14.65 5.86 6.57
C TYR A 90 -14.62 6.85 7.75
N ASP A 91 -15.21 8.04 7.58
CA ASP A 91 -15.36 9.01 8.68
C ASP A 91 -16.48 8.61 9.65
N ARG A 92 -16.31 7.44 10.28
CA ARG A 92 -17.20 6.89 11.32
C ARG A 92 -16.35 6.50 12.51
N ASP A 93 -16.84 6.77 13.72
CA ASP A 93 -16.11 6.47 14.96
C ASP A 93 -15.67 4.99 15.05
N ALA A 94 -16.50 4.08 14.55
CA ALA A 94 -16.22 2.65 14.53
C ALA A 94 -15.01 2.29 13.64
N ASP A 95 -14.84 2.92 12.48
CA ASP A 95 -13.69 2.64 11.60
C ASP A 95 -12.38 3.13 12.23
N TYR A 96 -12.39 4.30 12.86
CA TYR A 96 -11.19 4.78 13.59
C TYR A 96 -10.86 3.88 14.77
N ALA A 97 -11.86 3.42 15.53
CA ALA A 97 -11.65 2.49 16.63
C ALA A 97 -11.08 1.14 16.14
N ALA A 98 -11.50 0.68 14.97
CA ALA A 98 -11.04 -0.58 14.40
C ALA A 98 -9.57 -0.57 13.94
N LEU A 99 -8.94 0.60 13.82
CA LEU A 99 -7.50 0.71 13.56
C LEU A 99 -6.66 0.14 14.72
N GLU A 100 -7.15 0.22 15.97
CA GLU A 100 -6.42 -0.30 17.14
C GLU A 100 -6.18 -1.82 17.06
N PRO A 101 -7.20 -2.69 16.93
CA PRO A 101 -6.96 -4.13 16.81
C PRO A 101 -6.20 -4.50 15.52
N LEU A 102 -6.41 -3.77 14.42
CA LEU A 102 -5.62 -3.99 13.19
C LEU A 102 -4.12 -3.73 13.43
N LEU A 103 -3.77 -2.64 14.11
CA LEU A 103 -2.38 -2.34 14.49
C LEU A 103 -1.83 -3.34 15.51
N ALA A 104 -2.66 -3.77 16.48
CA ALA A 104 -2.29 -4.74 17.50
C ALA A 104 -1.93 -6.12 16.91
N SER A 105 -2.39 -6.44 15.69
CA SER A 105 -1.99 -7.64 14.96
C SER A 105 -0.49 -7.68 14.59
N GLY A 106 0.21 -6.55 14.69
CA GLY A 106 1.63 -6.43 14.35
C GLY A 106 1.92 -6.44 12.85
N ARG A 107 0.89 -6.46 12.00
CA ARG A 107 1.02 -6.34 10.54
C ARG A 107 0.87 -4.88 10.10
N PRO A 108 1.54 -4.46 9.02
CA PRO A 108 1.34 -3.12 8.47
C PRO A 108 -0.13 -2.90 8.08
N VAL A 109 -0.67 -1.76 8.50
CA VAL A 109 -2.01 -1.27 8.12
C VAL A 109 -1.82 -0.04 7.23
N ILE A 110 -2.44 -0.07 6.05
CA ILE A 110 -2.47 1.02 5.09
C ILE A 110 -3.91 1.54 5.04
N VAL A 111 -4.11 2.81 5.38
CA VAL A 111 -5.40 3.49 5.20
C VAL A 111 -5.54 3.83 3.71
N ALA A 112 -6.47 3.15 3.05
CA ALA A 112 -6.67 3.21 1.61
C ALA A 112 -7.42 4.47 1.20
N HIS A 113 -6.98 5.06 0.08
CA HIS A 113 -7.59 6.21 -0.61
C HIS A 113 -8.43 7.14 0.30
N PRO A 114 -7.84 7.69 1.37
CA PRO A 114 -8.59 8.38 2.42
C PRO A 114 -9.38 9.59 1.90
N ASN A 115 -8.90 10.21 0.81
CA ASN A 115 -9.59 11.31 0.16
C ASN A 115 -10.90 10.90 -0.55
N ALA A 116 -11.05 9.64 -0.92
CA ALA A 116 -12.27 9.11 -1.56
C ALA A 116 -13.32 8.69 -0.51
N LEU A 117 -12.88 8.31 0.70
CA LEU A 117 -13.73 7.86 1.80
C LEU A 117 -14.06 8.94 2.82
N ASN A 118 -13.63 10.19 2.56
CA ASN A 118 -13.74 11.32 3.47
C ASN A 118 -13.04 11.12 4.82
N THR A 119 -12.03 10.24 4.90
CA THR A 119 -11.29 9.98 6.14
C THR A 119 -10.65 11.27 6.68
N ASP A 120 -10.87 11.55 7.96
CA ASP A 120 -10.15 12.59 8.69
C ASP A 120 -8.79 12.05 9.16
N LEU A 121 -7.74 12.41 8.41
CA LEU A 121 -6.35 12.07 8.74
C LEU A 121 -5.88 12.63 10.09
N SER A 122 -6.60 13.59 10.69
CA SER A 122 -6.30 14.05 12.04
C SER A 122 -6.54 12.95 13.08
N ARG A 123 -7.48 12.02 12.82
CA ARG A 123 -7.92 10.95 13.72
C ARG A 123 -7.18 9.63 13.52
N VAL A 124 -6.51 9.44 12.38
CA VAL A 124 -5.77 8.21 12.06
C VAL A 124 -4.48 8.11 12.93
N PRO A 125 -4.20 6.97 13.59
CA PRO A 125 -2.96 6.78 14.34
C PRO A 125 -1.71 6.89 13.45
N PRO A 126 -0.64 7.60 13.88
CA PRO A 126 0.58 7.80 13.08
C PRO A 126 1.35 6.50 12.76
N GLU A 127 1.06 5.41 13.45
CA GLU A 127 1.60 4.08 13.20
C GLU A 127 1.09 3.48 11.87
N CYS A 128 -0.10 3.89 11.43
CA CYS A 128 -0.64 3.52 10.14
C CYS A 128 0.19 4.12 8.99
N HIS A 129 0.15 3.45 7.85
CA HIS A 129 0.57 4.03 6.58
C HIS A 129 -0.63 4.72 5.93
N VAL A 130 -0.37 5.81 5.22
CA VAL A 130 -1.41 6.51 4.45
C VAL A 130 -1.15 6.32 2.97
N GLU A 131 -2.18 5.93 2.24
CA GLU A 131 -2.09 5.75 0.80
C GLU A 131 -2.25 7.07 0.03
N ILE A 132 -1.37 7.31 -0.95
CA ILE A 132 -1.63 8.22 -2.06
C ILE A 132 -2.04 7.35 -3.26
N ASN A 133 -3.34 7.26 -3.47
CA ASN A 133 -3.96 6.35 -4.40
C ASN A 133 -4.04 6.93 -5.82
N ASN A 134 -3.50 6.24 -6.82
CA ASN A 134 -3.47 6.76 -8.19
C ASN A 134 -4.87 6.90 -8.82
N ARG A 135 -5.80 6.02 -8.49
CA ARG A 135 -7.18 6.03 -9.01
C ARG A 135 -7.98 7.24 -8.54
N TYR A 136 -7.73 7.71 -7.31
CA TYR A 136 -8.58 8.73 -6.67
C TYR A 136 -7.90 10.06 -6.33
N VAL A 137 -6.57 10.17 -6.30
CA VAL A 137 -5.87 11.39 -5.84
C VAL A 137 -6.23 12.65 -6.64
N TRP A 138 -6.64 12.51 -7.90
CA TRP A 138 -7.04 13.63 -8.76
C TRP A 138 -8.40 14.24 -8.39
N ARG A 139 -9.19 13.57 -7.55
CA ARG A 139 -10.57 13.97 -7.22
C ARG A 139 -10.68 15.01 -6.11
N CYS A 140 -9.57 15.42 -5.49
CA CYS A 140 -9.58 16.38 -4.39
C CYS A 140 -8.47 17.44 -4.52
N ASP A 141 -8.55 18.48 -3.68
CA ASP A 141 -7.41 19.35 -3.40
C ASP A 141 -6.41 18.62 -2.48
N TRP A 142 -5.59 17.77 -3.08
CA TRP A 142 -4.58 16.97 -2.39
C TRP A 142 -3.55 17.82 -1.65
N ARG A 143 -3.33 19.10 -2.01
CA ARG A 143 -2.45 19.99 -1.24
C ARG A 143 -3.05 20.30 0.11
N ARG A 144 -4.33 20.64 0.13
CA ARG A 144 -5.06 20.90 1.37
C ARG A 144 -5.29 19.62 2.18
N PHE A 145 -5.57 18.51 1.51
CA PHE A 145 -5.88 17.25 2.18
C PHE A 145 -4.64 16.58 2.79
N TYR A 146 -3.59 16.31 1.99
CA TYR A 146 -2.40 15.60 2.47
C TYR A 146 -1.33 16.53 3.06
N GLY A 147 -1.24 17.78 2.59
CA GLY A 147 -0.17 18.72 2.96
C GLY A 147 0.03 18.92 4.46
N PRO A 148 -1.03 19.13 5.27
CA PRO A 148 -0.91 19.28 6.72
C PRO A 148 -0.38 18.05 7.46
N HIS A 149 -0.40 16.87 6.82
CA HIS A 149 -0.09 15.59 7.44
C HIS A 149 1.18 14.91 6.89
N ARG A 150 1.87 15.55 5.94
CA ARG A 150 3.02 14.97 5.22
C ARG A 150 4.17 14.51 6.14
N ASP A 151 4.33 15.18 7.29
CA ASP A 151 5.40 14.90 8.25
C ASP A 151 4.92 13.99 9.41
N ARG A 152 3.62 13.68 9.47
CA ARG A 152 3.02 12.81 10.49
C ARG A 152 3.03 11.34 10.10
N PHE A 153 2.82 11.05 8.82
CA PHE A 153 2.62 9.68 8.34
C PHE A 153 3.75 9.20 7.43
N ARG A 154 3.88 7.88 7.36
CA ARG A 154 4.60 7.21 6.27
C ARG A 154 3.62 6.95 5.14
N PHE A 155 3.97 7.38 3.94
CA PHE A 155 3.09 7.28 2.78
C PHE A 155 3.47 6.10 1.89
N VAL A 156 2.46 5.38 1.41
CA VAL A 156 2.60 4.39 0.33
C VAL A 156 1.95 4.93 -0.93
N ILE A 157 2.48 4.56 -2.08
CA ILE A 157 1.94 4.94 -3.38
C ILE A 157 1.46 3.66 -4.06
N SER A 158 0.23 3.69 -4.58
CA SER A 158 -0.40 2.50 -5.14
C SER A 158 -1.27 2.82 -6.34
N SER A 159 -1.57 1.80 -7.15
CA SER A 159 -2.41 1.96 -8.34
C SER A 159 -3.90 1.88 -8.03
N ASP A 160 -4.29 0.97 -7.12
CA ASP A 160 -5.67 0.53 -6.94
C ASP A 160 -6.26 0.01 -8.26
N ALA A 161 -5.42 -0.79 -8.95
CA ALA A 161 -5.73 -1.29 -10.27
C ALA A 161 -6.74 -2.44 -10.20
N HIS A 162 -7.83 -2.27 -10.95
CA HIS A 162 -8.85 -3.29 -11.18
C HIS A 162 -8.79 -3.83 -12.62
N GLN A 163 -7.92 -3.26 -13.47
CA GLN A 163 -7.80 -3.61 -14.88
C GLN A 163 -6.32 -3.58 -15.30
N PRO A 164 -5.91 -4.34 -16.34
CA PRO A 164 -4.50 -4.44 -16.70
C PRO A 164 -3.88 -3.09 -17.10
N ASN A 165 -4.66 -2.24 -17.78
CA ASN A 165 -4.23 -0.90 -18.19
C ASN A 165 -4.23 0.12 -17.04
N TRP A 166 -4.67 -0.25 -15.83
CA TRP A 166 -4.64 0.61 -14.64
C TRP A 166 -3.43 0.35 -13.75
N LEU A 167 -2.59 -0.64 -14.09
CA LEU A 167 -1.32 -0.94 -13.43
C LEU A 167 -0.31 0.22 -13.62
N GLY A 168 -0.50 1.29 -12.87
CA GLY A 168 0.31 2.50 -12.97
C GLY A 168 0.07 3.46 -11.80
N GLN A 169 1.06 4.31 -11.53
CA GLN A 169 1.08 5.21 -10.37
C GLN A 169 1.44 6.66 -10.74
N GLY A 170 1.34 7.02 -12.02
CA GLY A 170 1.90 8.28 -12.53
C GLY A 170 1.35 9.54 -11.84
N VAL A 171 0.03 9.59 -11.62
CA VAL A 171 -0.62 10.76 -11.00
C VAL A 171 -0.30 10.82 -9.52
N ALA A 172 -0.38 9.69 -8.81
CA ALA A 172 -0.03 9.64 -7.38
C ALA A 172 1.43 9.99 -7.12
N ARG A 173 2.37 9.52 -7.96
CA ARG A 173 3.79 9.87 -7.86
C ARG A 173 4.04 11.35 -8.11
N TYR A 174 3.37 11.94 -9.10
CA TYR A 174 3.44 13.38 -9.33
C TYR A 174 2.96 14.16 -8.09
N VAL A 175 1.84 13.76 -7.49
CA VAL A 175 1.33 14.40 -6.27
C VAL A 175 2.32 14.25 -5.11
N ALA A 176 2.86 13.06 -4.89
CA ALA A 176 3.85 12.82 -3.84
C ALA A 176 5.09 13.72 -4.01
N ASP A 177 5.63 13.82 -5.23
CA ASP A 177 6.80 14.66 -5.55
C ASP A 177 6.52 16.14 -5.25
N VAL A 178 5.37 16.67 -5.70
CA VAL A 178 5.01 18.08 -5.47
C VAL A 178 4.82 18.39 -3.99
N LEU A 179 4.35 17.43 -3.19
CA LEU A 179 4.20 17.59 -1.73
C LEU A 179 5.51 17.40 -0.97
N GLY A 180 6.57 16.93 -1.63
CA GLY A 180 7.83 16.53 -0.99
C GLY A 180 7.69 15.26 -0.16
N ILE A 181 6.71 14.41 -0.46
CA ILE A 181 6.47 13.14 0.22
C ILE A 181 7.34 12.06 -0.40
N ARG A 182 8.20 11.45 0.44
CA ARG A 182 8.95 10.27 0.06
C ARG A 182 8.14 9.01 0.35
N GLU A 183 7.99 8.17 -0.67
CA GLU A 183 7.38 6.85 -0.53
C GLU A 183 8.12 5.99 0.51
N HIS A 184 7.36 5.36 1.39
CA HIS A 184 7.82 4.35 2.32
C HIS A 184 7.64 2.95 1.71
N LEU A 185 8.73 2.18 1.66
CA LEU A 185 8.72 0.82 1.11
C LEU A 185 8.51 -0.20 2.24
N LEU A 186 7.45 -1.00 2.17
CA LEU A 186 7.11 -1.94 3.26
C LEU A 186 7.98 -3.20 3.24
N PHE A 187 8.32 -3.68 2.04
CA PHE A 187 8.99 -4.98 1.86
C PHE A 187 10.28 -4.89 1.03
N GLY A 188 10.75 -3.68 0.76
CA GLY A 188 12.02 -3.44 0.07
C GLY A 188 13.21 -3.70 0.98
N GLN A 189 14.35 -4.08 0.39
CA GLN A 189 15.62 -4.08 1.13
C GLN A 189 15.88 -2.65 1.62
N ALA A 190 16.04 -2.48 2.94
CA ALA A 190 16.73 -1.30 3.45
C ALA A 190 18.04 -1.21 2.67
N ARG A 191 18.21 -0.20 1.81
CA ARG A 191 19.55 0.21 1.43
C ARG A 191 20.19 0.64 2.73
N GLU A 192 20.97 -0.27 3.32
CA GLU A 192 21.86 0.07 4.43
C GLU A 192 22.59 1.34 4.01
N ASN A 193 22.36 2.42 4.77
CA ASN A 193 23.27 3.56 4.68
C ASN A 193 24.66 2.98 4.97
N PRO A 194 25.64 3.11 4.06
CA PRO A 194 27.00 2.69 4.40
C PRO A 194 27.39 3.46 5.66
N SER A 195 27.77 2.69 6.69
CA SER A 195 28.28 3.22 7.95
C SER A 195 29.26 4.37 7.69
N PRO A 196 29.21 5.47 8.47
CA PRO A 196 30.15 6.60 8.35
C PRO A 196 31.63 6.20 8.43
N ARG A 197 31.93 4.96 8.85
CA ARG A 197 33.29 4.41 8.91
C ARG A 197 33.93 4.18 7.54
N ALA A 198 33.18 4.11 6.44
CA ALA A 198 33.73 3.83 5.11
C ALA A 198 34.25 5.07 4.34
N GLN A 199 34.16 6.28 4.93
CA GLN A 199 34.65 7.52 4.28
C GLN A 199 36.02 8.01 4.76
N ARG A 200 36.71 7.25 5.61
CA ARG A 200 38.06 7.60 6.10
C ARG A 200 39.11 6.59 5.68
N GLU A 201 39.25 6.33 4.39
CA GLU A 201 40.44 5.67 3.85
C GLU A 201 40.51 5.94 2.35
N LYS A 202 41.05 7.11 2.00
CA LYS A 202 41.75 7.43 0.74
C LYS A 202 42.13 8.90 0.73
N VAL A 203 43.17 9.24 1.49
CA VAL A 203 44.03 10.38 1.18
C VAL A 203 45.36 9.78 0.75
N PRO A 204 45.74 9.81 -0.54
CA PRO A 204 47.09 9.43 -0.95
C PRO A 204 48.09 10.45 -0.39
N SER A 205 49.13 9.97 0.28
CA SER A 205 50.27 10.78 0.67
C SER A 205 50.94 11.35 -0.57
N ILE A 206 51.00 12.67 -0.67
CA ILE A 206 51.85 13.34 -1.65
C ILE A 206 53.28 13.29 -1.09
N ASP A 207 54.11 12.43 -1.68
CA ASP A 207 55.55 12.50 -1.52
C ASP A 207 56.03 13.84 -2.07
N ARG A 208 56.66 14.65 -1.20
CA ARG A 208 57.48 15.78 -1.62
C ARG A 208 58.93 15.36 -1.44
N GLY A 209 59.64 15.26 -2.57
CA GLY A 209 61.09 15.43 -2.60
C GLY A 209 61.49 16.86 -2.28
#